data_AF-A0A316XHE5-F1
#
_entry.id   AF-A0A316XHE5-F1
#
_cell.length_a   1.000
_cell.length_b   1.000
_cell.length_c   1.000
_cell.angle_alpha   90.00
_cell.angle_beta   90.00
_cell.angle_gamma   90.00
#
_symmetry.space_group_name_H-M   'P 1'
#
loop_
_entity.id
_entity.type
_entity.pdbx_description
1 polymer ?
#
loop_
_entity_poly.entity_id
_entity_poly.type
_entity_poly.pdbx_seq_one_letter_code
_entity_poly.pdbx_strand_id
1 'polypeptide(L)'
;MRKIIISICCTVCISLTAQISPPPSFQRSSITTTPPKINSRKGTLIEKKVSTLIKFKSLNLQKITTKDLSDNSIETVLGIMYEYETYDEISRKTLTLEKKELGNLILSLQKLEQKEHEKIDQETKYKFVTLNNIEFGGIYNESQTRWINYIKFPSGSYGRSLNEFTREELKELIKTLKNAEQEL
;
A
#
# COMPACT_ATOMS: atom_id res chain seq x y z
N MET A 1 55.25 -41.16 46.68
CA MET A 1 54.06 -41.66 45.98
C MET A 1 52.82 -40.96 46.53
N ARG A 2 52.06 -40.27 45.66
CA ARG A 2 50.61 -39.91 45.67
C ARG A 2 49.94 -39.63 47.05
N LYS A 3 49.18 -38.55 47.26
CA LYS A 3 47.96 -38.16 46.51
C LYS A 3 47.65 -36.67 46.75
N ILE A 4 47.33 -35.92 45.68
CA ILE A 4 46.65 -34.63 45.76
C ILE A 4 45.17 -34.90 45.48
N ILE A 5 44.28 -34.47 46.38
CA ILE A 5 42.82 -34.57 46.21
C ILE A 5 42.37 -33.21 45.69
N ILE A 6 41.90 -33.16 44.44
CA ILE A 6 41.26 -31.98 43.87
C ILE A 6 39.75 -32.20 43.93
N SER A 7 39.08 -31.37 44.73
CA SER A 7 37.63 -31.29 44.82
C SER A 7 37.11 -30.55 43.59
N ILE A 8 36.32 -31.23 42.75
CA ILE A 8 35.68 -30.66 41.56
C ILE A 8 34.25 -30.32 41.95
N CYS A 9 33.97 -29.02 42.09
CA CYS A 9 32.62 -28.49 42.28
C CYS A 9 32.00 -28.25 40.89
N CYS A 10 31.12 -29.15 40.45
CA CYS A 10 30.35 -28.98 39.21
C CYS A 10 29.09 -28.15 39.49
N THR A 11 29.16 -26.84 39.28
CA THR A 11 27.96 -26.00 39.14
C THR A 11 27.41 -26.17 37.72
N VAL A 12 26.26 -26.85 37.61
CA VAL A 12 25.50 -26.96 36.37
C VAL A 12 24.71 -25.67 36.17
N CYS A 13 25.22 -24.77 35.30
CA CYS A 13 24.42 -23.65 34.81
C CYS A 13 23.48 -24.17 33.71
N ILE A 14 22.19 -24.21 34.01
CA ILE A 14 21.13 -24.43 33.02
C ILE A 14 20.91 -23.10 32.32
N SER A 15 21.50 -22.89 31.15
CA SER A 15 21.17 -21.77 30.28
C SER A 15 19.83 -22.06 29.58
N LEU A 16 18.75 -21.55 30.17
CA LEU A 16 17.45 -21.41 29.51
C LEU A 16 17.61 -20.40 28.37
N THR A 17 17.69 -20.90 27.14
CA THR A 17 17.49 -20.06 25.95
C THR A 17 16.00 -19.71 25.88
N ALA A 18 15.66 -18.45 26.17
CA ALA A 18 14.34 -17.92 25.84
C ALA A 18 14.16 -17.97 24.32
N GLN A 19 13.38 -18.93 23.82
CA GLN A 19 12.93 -18.91 22.43
C GLN A 19 11.86 -17.82 22.30
N ILE A 20 12.28 -16.67 21.77
CA ILE A 20 11.37 -15.64 21.29
C ILE A 20 10.72 -16.22 20.02
N SER A 21 9.42 -16.53 20.09
CA SER A 21 8.66 -16.93 18.91
C SER A 21 8.88 -15.91 17.78
N PRO A 22 9.24 -16.34 16.56
CA PRO A 22 9.50 -15.40 15.48
C PRO A 22 8.25 -14.57 15.21
N PRO A 23 8.39 -13.29 14.83
CA PRO A 23 7.26 -12.46 14.46
C PRO A 23 6.50 -13.13 13.31
N PRO A 24 5.17 -12.93 13.21
CA PRO A 24 4.38 -13.53 12.14
C PRO A 24 4.99 -13.16 10.79
N SER A 25 5.50 -14.17 10.08
CA SER A 25 6.00 -14.00 8.73
C SER A 25 4.81 -13.68 7.84
N PHE A 26 4.72 -12.43 7.37
CA PHE A 26 3.83 -12.11 6.27
C PHE A 26 4.31 -12.90 5.05
N GLN A 27 3.55 -13.92 4.69
CA GLN A 27 3.76 -14.70 3.49
C GLN A 27 3.67 -13.73 2.33
N ARG A 28 4.82 -13.41 1.70
CA ARG A 28 4.88 -12.62 0.48
C ARG A 28 4.17 -13.44 -0.58
N SER A 29 2.88 -13.17 -0.79
CA SER A 29 2.12 -13.70 -1.90
C SER A 29 2.97 -13.48 -3.15
N SER A 30 3.32 -14.54 -3.88
CA SER A 30 3.85 -14.41 -5.22
C SER A 30 2.76 -13.76 -6.05
N ILE A 31 2.88 -12.45 -6.26
CA ILE A 31 1.93 -11.66 -7.03
C ILE A 31 2.14 -12.07 -8.49
N THR A 32 1.23 -12.89 -9.01
CA THR A 32 1.04 -13.01 -10.46
C THR A 32 0.48 -11.66 -10.91
N THR A 33 1.33 -10.80 -11.47
CA THR A 33 0.89 -9.62 -12.21
C THR A 33 0.11 -10.11 -13.41
N THR A 34 -1.21 -10.17 -13.32
CA THR A 34 -2.04 -10.29 -14.52
C THR A 34 -1.89 -8.96 -15.25
N PRO A 35 -1.28 -8.91 -16.45
CA PRO A 35 -1.35 -7.71 -17.27
C PRO A 35 -2.81 -7.37 -17.57
N PRO A 36 -3.15 -6.10 -17.87
CA PRO A 36 -4.49 -5.71 -18.27
C PRO A 36 -5.01 -6.67 -19.35
N LYS A 37 -6.27 -7.10 -19.21
CA LYS A 37 -6.84 -8.19 -20.03
C LYS A 37 -6.93 -7.83 -21.51
N ILE A 38 -6.93 -6.53 -21.83
CA ILE A 38 -6.88 -6.08 -23.22
C ILE A 38 -5.50 -6.38 -23.79
N ASN A 39 -5.51 -7.30 -24.75
CA ASN A 39 -4.33 -7.81 -25.44
C ASN A 39 -3.76 -6.68 -26.33
N SER A 40 -2.92 -5.82 -25.75
CA SER A 40 -2.25 -4.71 -26.45
C SER A 40 -1.15 -5.20 -27.40
N ARG A 41 -1.45 -6.21 -28.23
CA ARG A 41 -0.55 -6.63 -29.32
C ARG A 41 -0.36 -5.46 -30.26
N LYS A 42 0.90 -5.23 -30.64
CA LYS A 42 1.29 -4.26 -31.65
C LYS A 42 0.42 -4.45 -32.90
N GLY A 43 -0.34 -3.42 -33.29
CA GLY A 43 -1.26 -3.45 -34.44
C GLY A 43 -2.75 -3.47 -34.09
N THR A 44 -3.13 -3.55 -32.81
CA THR A 44 -4.54 -3.52 -32.38
C THR A 44 -5.01 -2.08 -32.22
N LEU A 45 -6.18 -1.74 -32.79
CA LEU A 45 -6.79 -0.41 -32.65
C LEU A 45 -7.60 -0.36 -31.34
N ILE A 46 -7.17 0.51 -30.43
CA ILE A 46 -7.76 0.64 -29.09
C ILE A 46 -8.43 2.01 -28.94
N GLU A 47 -9.69 2.04 -28.53
CA GLU A 47 -10.36 3.25 -28.06
C GLU A 47 -10.10 3.42 -26.57
N LYS A 48 -9.60 4.59 -26.15
CA LYS A 48 -9.37 4.93 -24.74
C LYS A 48 -10.17 6.17 -24.36
N LYS A 49 -11.01 6.04 -23.34
CA LYS A 49 -11.80 7.13 -22.73
C LYS A 49 -11.33 7.33 -21.30
N VAL A 50 -11.03 8.58 -20.95
CA VAL A 50 -10.63 8.97 -19.60
C VAL A 50 -11.62 10.02 -19.09
N SER A 51 -12.27 9.74 -17.98
CA SER A 51 -13.17 10.67 -17.30
C SER A 51 -12.67 10.92 -15.89
N THR A 52 -12.56 12.20 -15.50
CA THR A 52 -12.23 12.54 -14.11
C THR A 52 -13.40 12.13 -13.23
N LEU A 53 -13.14 11.35 -12.19
CA LEU A 53 -14.14 10.99 -11.19
C LEU A 53 -14.16 12.07 -10.10
N ILE A 54 -13.00 12.34 -9.51
CA ILE A 54 -12.89 13.24 -8.36
C ILE A 54 -11.42 13.61 -8.10
N LYS A 55 -11.21 14.69 -7.35
CA LYS A 55 -9.90 15.08 -6.84
C LYS A 55 -9.88 14.92 -5.32
N PHE A 56 -8.83 14.31 -4.80
CA PHE A 56 -8.54 14.20 -3.37
C PHE A 56 -7.13 14.72 -3.12
N LYS A 57 -7.01 15.91 -2.52
CA LYS A 57 -5.73 16.64 -2.42
C LYS A 57 -5.01 16.74 -3.78
N SER A 58 -3.77 16.26 -3.85
CA SER A 58 -2.93 16.15 -5.04
C SER A 58 -3.28 14.96 -5.94
N LEU A 59 -4.23 14.10 -5.52
CA LEU A 59 -4.65 12.95 -6.29
C LEU A 59 -5.79 13.32 -7.21
N ASN A 60 -5.65 12.95 -8.48
CA ASN A 60 -6.73 12.99 -9.44
C ASN A 60 -7.14 11.56 -9.78
N LEU A 61 -8.33 11.16 -9.31
CA LEU A 61 -8.89 9.85 -9.59
C LEU A 61 -9.72 9.92 -10.87
N GLN A 62 -9.46 8.98 -11.75
CA GLN A 62 -10.00 8.93 -13.10
C GLN A 62 -10.58 7.56 -13.36
N LYS A 63 -11.63 7.49 -14.15
CA LYS A 63 -12.10 6.26 -14.77
C LYS A 63 -11.47 6.16 -16.14
N ILE A 64 -10.79 5.06 -16.39
CA ILE A 64 -10.15 4.77 -17.67
C ILE A 64 -10.85 3.56 -18.26
N THR A 65 -11.64 3.80 -19.31
CA THR A 65 -12.27 2.74 -20.10
C THR A 65 -11.47 2.55 -21.37
N THR A 66 -11.06 1.32 -21.61
CA THR A 66 -10.33 0.91 -22.80
C THR A 66 -11.18 -0.10 -23.54
N LYS A 67 -11.36 0.08 -24.85
CA LYS A 67 -12.10 -0.83 -25.72
C LYS A 67 -11.21 -1.30 -26.85
N ASP A 68 -11.06 -2.60 -26.98
CA ASP A 68 -10.44 -3.22 -28.15
C ASP A 68 -11.46 -3.21 -29.29
N LEU A 69 -11.13 -2.58 -30.42
CA LEU A 69 -12.05 -2.50 -31.56
C LEU A 69 -12.02 -3.76 -32.44
N SER A 70 -11.08 -4.68 -32.21
CA SER A 70 -11.01 -5.96 -32.94
C SER A 70 -12.03 -6.97 -32.42
N ASP A 71 -12.23 -7.05 -31.10
CA ASP A 71 -13.15 -8.00 -30.47
C ASP A 71 -14.25 -7.33 -29.62
N ASN A 72 -14.27 -6.00 -29.56
CA ASN A 72 -15.19 -5.19 -28.75
C ASN A 72 -15.09 -5.47 -27.23
N SER A 73 -14.01 -6.09 -26.74
CA SER A 73 -13.78 -6.23 -25.31
C SER A 73 -13.57 -4.86 -24.66
N ILE A 74 -14.14 -4.67 -23.46
CA ILE A 74 -14.08 -3.42 -22.70
C ILE A 74 -13.50 -3.72 -21.33
N GLU A 75 -12.53 -2.90 -20.92
CA GLU A 75 -11.94 -2.93 -19.59
C GLU A 75 -12.04 -1.54 -18.98
N THR A 76 -12.52 -1.46 -17.74
CA THR A 76 -12.59 -0.21 -16.99
C THR A 76 -11.76 -0.35 -15.72
N VAL A 77 -10.86 0.60 -15.50
CA VAL A 77 -9.96 0.64 -14.34
C VAL A 77 -9.97 2.02 -13.69
N LEU A 78 -9.61 2.07 -12.40
CA LEU A 78 -9.35 3.33 -11.71
C LEU A 78 -7.95 3.82 -12.07
N GLY A 79 -7.83 5.01 -12.63
CA GLY A 79 -6.57 5.74 -12.76
C GLY A 79 -6.35 6.65 -11.55
N ILE A 80 -5.16 6.60 -10.95
CA ILE A 80 -4.67 7.55 -9.95
C ILE A 80 -3.56 8.34 -10.62
N MET A 81 -3.87 9.56 -11.03
CA MET A 81 -2.88 10.48 -11.59
C MET A 81 -2.23 11.28 -10.46
N TYR A 82 -0.91 11.30 -10.46
CA TYR A 82 -0.11 12.13 -9.58
C TYR A 82 0.91 12.94 -10.39
N GLU A 83 1.16 14.15 -9.90
CA GLU A 83 2.20 15.03 -10.42
C GLU A 83 3.50 14.79 -9.66
N TYR A 84 4.60 14.97 -10.38
CA TYR A 84 5.92 14.96 -9.78
C TYR A 84 6.86 15.93 -10.44
N GLU A 85 7.69 16.52 -9.60
CA GLU A 85 8.61 17.57 -9.99
C GLU A 85 10.03 17.09 -9.75
N THR A 86 10.86 17.27 -10.77
CA THR A 86 12.30 17.31 -10.67
C THR A 86 12.74 18.77 -10.78
N TYR A 87 14.02 19.06 -10.56
CA TYR A 87 14.50 20.44 -10.63
C TYR A 87 14.14 21.15 -11.96
N ASP A 88 14.14 20.41 -13.07
CA ASP A 88 13.93 20.96 -14.42
C ASP A 88 12.56 20.64 -15.03
N GLU A 89 11.80 19.68 -14.49
CA GLU A 89 10.58 19.17 -15.13
C GLU A 89 9.48 18.80 -14.14
N ILE A 90 8.24 19.22 -14.46
CA ILE A 90 7.01 18.69 -13.85
C ILE A 90 6.40 17.67 -14.80
N SER A 91 6.39 16.41 -14.38
CA SER A 91 5.80 15.31 -15.14
C SER A 91 4.56 14.75 -14.44
N ARG A 92 3.65 14.15 -15.22
CA ARG A 92 2.45 13.46 -14.70
C ARG A 92 2.56 11.97 -14.94
N LYS A 93 2.17 11.16 -13.95
CA LYS A 93 2.04 9.71 -14.12
C LYS A 93 0.69 9.23 -13.61
N THR A 94 0.06 8.37 -14.40
CA THR A 94 -1.18 7.70 -14.02
C THR A 94 -0.89 6.23 -13.74
N LEU A 95 -1.26 5.78 -12.55
CA LEU A 95 -1.20 4.36 -12.16
C LEU A 95 -2.62 3.81 -12.14
N THR A 96 -2.80 2.57 -12.60
CA THR A 96 -4.13 1.96 -12.73
C THR A 96 -4.36 0.94 -11.61
N LEU A 97 -5.58 0.87 -11.09
CA LEU A 97 -6.02 -0.17 -10.17
C LEU A 97 -7.22 -0.90 -10.79
N GLU A 98 -7.13 -2.22 -10.85
CA GLU A 98 -8.27 -3.06 -11.23
C GLU A 98 -9.34 -3.04 -10.13
N LYS A 99 -10.60 -3.30 -10.50
CA LYS A 99 -11.73 -3.31 -9.55
C LYS A 99 -11.47 -4.19 -8.32
N LYS A 100 -10.91 -5.39 -8.52
CA LYS A 100 -10.58 -6.30 -7.41
C LYS A 100 -9.52 -5.72 -6.47
N GLU A 101 -8.51 -5.08 -7.02
CA GLU A 101 -7.46 -4.42 -6.24
C GLU A 101 -8.00 -3.21 -5.48
N LEU A 102 -8.86 -2.41 -6.12
CA LEU A 102 -9.56 -1.30 -5.49
C LEU A 102 -10.40 -1.75 -4.29
N GLY A 103 -11.14 -2.85 -4.41
CA GLY A 103 -11.89 -3.42 -3.28
C GLY A 103 -10.98 -3.81 -2.11
N ASN A 104 -9.82 -4.41 -2.39
CA ASN A 104 -8.83 -4.73 -1.35
C ASN A 104 -8.25 -3.48 -0.68
N LEU A 105 -8.00 -2.42 -1.45
CA LEU A 105 -7.56 -1.13 -0.93
C LEU A 105 -8.63 -0.52 0.00
N ILE A 106 -9.88 -0.48 -0.44
CA ILE A 106 -11.02 0.05 0.35
C ILE A 106 -11.13 -0.71 1.67
N LEU A 107 -11.12 -2.05 1.63
CA LEU A 107 -11.19 -2.89 2.83
C LEU A 107 -10.02 -2.62 3.79
N SER A 108 -8.82 -2.42 3.26
CA SER A 108 -7.63 -2.13 4.06
C SER A 108 -7.70 -0.75 4.72
N LEU A 109 -8.18 0.27 3.99
CA LEU A 109 -8.39 1.61 4.54
C LEU A 109 -9.49 1.66 5.60
N GLN A 110 -10.56 0.88 5.44
CA GLN A 110 -11.60 0.75 6.47
C GLN A 110 -11.08 0.07 7.74
N LYS A 111 -10.21 -0.95 7.60
CA LYS A 111 -9.52 -1.54 8.76
C LYS A 111 -8.60 -0.54 9.44
N LEU A 112 -7.88 0.28 8.66
CA LEU A 112 -7.05 1.35 9.20
C LEU A 112 -7.90 2.36 10.00
N GLU A 113 -9.02 2.81 9.44
CA GLU A 113 -9.97 3.70 10.13
C GLU A 113 -10.42 3.11 11.48
N GLN A 114 -10.71 1.80 11.54
CA GLN A 114 -11.06 1.13 12.80
C GLN A 114 -9.88 1.12 13.79
N LYS A 115 -8.67 0.79 13.32
CA LYS A 115 -7.45 0.79 14.14
C LYS A 115 -7.13 2.16 14.73
N GLU A 116 -7.52 3.24 14.07
CA GLU A 116 -7.30 4.59 14.62
C GLU A 116 -8.06 4.88 15.93
N HIS A 117 -9.07 4.08 16.25
CA HIS A 117 -9.86 4.20 17.47
C HIS A 117 -9.32 3.33 18.61
N GLU A 118 -8.39 2.43 18.31
CA GLU A 118 -7.75 1.59 19.31
C GLU A 118 -6.71 2.39 20.11
N LYS A 119 -6.60 2.11 21.41
CA LYS A 119 -5.51 2.65 22.22
C LYS A 119 -4.23 1.91 21.85
N ILE A 120 -3.21 2.67 21.50
CA ILE A 120 -1.88 2.18 21.19
C ILE A 120 -0.89 2.90 22.09
N ASP A 121 0.07 2.15 22.62
CA ASP A 121 1.07 2.55 23.60
C ASP A 121 2.48 2.65 23.00
N GLN A 122 2.65 2.33 21.71
CA GLN A 122 3.93 2.28 21.02
C GLN A 122 3.79 2.76 19.57
N GLU A 123 4.84 3.31 18.98
CA GLU A 123 4.87 3.67 17.57
C GLU A 123 4.48 2.46 16.69
N THR A 124 3.36 2.58 15.98
CA THR A 124 2.76 1.48 15.20
C THR A 124 2.45 1.95 13.79
N LYS A 125 2.86 1.16 12.79
CA LYS A 125 2.63 1.46 11.37
C LYS A 125 1.78 0.38 10.71
N TYR A 126 0.70 0.80 10.05
CA TYR A 126 -0.09 -0.05 9.17
C TYR A 126 0.07 0.42 7.73
N LYS A 127 0.11 -0.53 6.78
CA LYS A 127 0.19 -0.21 5.36
C LYS A 127 -0.45 -1.24 4.45
N PHE A 128 -0.94 -0.77 3.32
CA PHE A 128 -1.35 -1.53 2.16
C PHE A 128 -0.56 -1.04 0.94
N VAL A 129 -0.06 -1.96 0.12
CA VAL A 129 0.72 -1.63 -1.08
C VAL A 129 0.00 -2.20 -2.29
N THR A 130 -0.29 -1.35 -3.27
CA THR A 130 -0.88 -1.74 -4.56
C THR A 130 0.14 -2.51 -5.41
N LEU A 131 -0.34 -3.24 -6.41
CA LEU A 131 0.45 -3.89 -7.46
C LEU A 131 1.37 -2.89 -8.17
N ASN A 132 0.93 -1.65 -8.28
CA ASN A 132 1.69 -0.53 -8.84
C ASN A 132 2.56 0.21 -7.81
N ASN A 133 2.82 -0.39 -6.65
CA ASN A 133 3.70 0.13 -5.60
C ASN A 133 3.28 1.48 -4.99
N ILE A 134 1.97 1.78 -4.99
CA ILE A 134 1.42 2.87 -4.19
C ILE A 134 1.20 2.34 -2.78
N GLU A 135 1.85 2.94 -1.79
CA GLU A 135 1.68 2.62 -0.37
C GLU A 135 0.64 3.58 0.23
N PHE A 136 -0.42 3.02 0.79
CA PHE A 136 -1.40 3.71 1.63
C PHE A 136 -1.23 3.23 3.06
N GLY A 137 -1.23 4.11 4.04
CA GLY A 137 -1.10 3.65 5.42
C GLY A 137 -1.32 4.72 6.47
N GLY A 138 -1.12 4.32 7.71
CA GLY A 138 -1.14 5.19 8.88
C GLY A 138 -0.02 4.85 9.84
N ILE A 139 0.51 5.87 10.50
CA ILE A 139 1.52 5.74 11.57
C ILE A 139 0.96 6.38 12.83
N TYR A 140 0.93 5.64 13.92
CA TYR A 140 0.66 6.19 15.23
C TYR A 140 1.93 6.85 15.74
N ASN A 141 1.92 8.18 15.80
CA ASN A 141 3.02 8.95 16.33
C ASN A 141 2.82 9.11 17.84
N GLU A 142 3.67 8.43 18.62
CA GLU A 142 3.62 8.46 20.09
C GLU A 142 3.84 9.88 20.64
N SER A 143 4.83 10.61 20.13
CA SER A 143 5.13 11.99 20.58
C SER A 143 3.98 12.97 20.39
N GLN A 144 3.15 12.76 19.36
CA GLN A 144 1.99 13.59 19.05
C GLN A 144 0.68 12.94 19.52
N THR A 145 0.75 11.73 20.08
CA THR A 145 -0.39 10.91 20.52
C THR A 145 -1.51 10.78 19.48
N ARG A 146 -1.15 10.76 18.18
CA ARG A 146 -2.12 10.80 17.09
C ARG A 146 -1.70 9.94 15.91
N TRP A 147 -2.70 9.55 15.13
CA TRP A 147 -2.50 8.90 13.83
C TRP A 147 -2.19 9.93 12.74
N ILE A 148 -1.23 9.57 11.88
CA ILE A 148 -0.88 10.30 10.67
C ILE A 148 -1.10 9.34 9.49
N ASN A 149 -2.13 9.60 8.68
CA ASN A 149 -2.35 8.83 7.47
C ASN A 149 -1.53 9.38 6.32
N TYR A 150 -1.14 8.53 5.37
CA TYR A 150 -0.31 8.92 4.25
C TYR A 150 -0.56 8.09 2.99
N ILE A 151 -0.26 8.71 1.85
CA ILE A 151 -0.07 8.07 0.55
C ILE A 151 1.36 8.30 0.09
N LYS A 152 2.03 7.23 -0.31
CA LYS A 152 3.38 7.26 -0.88
C LYS A 152 3.35 6.63 -2.26
N PHE A 153 3.69 7.43 -3.27
CA PHE A 153 3.81 6.99 -4.65
C PHE A 153 5.14 6.26 -4.90
N PRO A 154 5.18 5.36 -5.90
CA PRO A 154 6.44 4.83 -6.39
C PRO A 154 7.24 5.97 -7.04
N SER A 155 8.31 6.39 -6.39
CA SER A 155 9.33 7.24 -6.99
C SER A 155 10.66 6.48 -7.01
N GLY A 156 11.43 6.69 -8.09
CA GLY A 156 12.86 6.44 -8.05
C GLY A 156 13.52 7.36 -7.02
N SER A 157 14.81 7.11 -6.76
CA SER A 157 15.76 7.61 -5.76
C SER A 157 15.63 9.03 -5.17
N TYR A 158 14.79 9.90 -5.71
CA TYR A 158 14.60 11.27 -5.25
C TYR A 158 13.36 11.38 -4.36
N GLY A 159 13.63 11.88 -3.14
CA GLY A 159 12.70 11.89 -2.03
C GLY A 159 11.36 12.52 -2.37
N ARG A 160 10.29 11.99 -1.77
CA ARG A 160 9.03 12.72 -1.64
C ARG A 160 8.52 12.71 -0.24
N SER A 161 7.93 13.85 0.09
CA SER A 161 6.98 14.04 1.17
C SER A 161 5.91 12.95 1.11
N LEU A 162 5.60 12.38 2.26
CA LEU A 162 4.38 11.63 2.46
C LEU A 162 3.22 12.58 2.15
N ASN A 163 2.29 12.18 1.28
CA ASN A 163 1.04 12.93 1.14
C ASN A 163 0.20 12.60 2.37
N GLU A 164 0.41 13.36 3.44
CA GLU A 164 -0.25 13.15 4.72
C GLU A 164 -1.68 13.67 4.71
N PHE A 165 -2.56 13.01 5.46
CA PHE A 165 -3.95 13.40 5.61
C PHE A 165 -4.54 13.02 6.97
N THR A 166 -5.60 13.72 7.36
CA THR A 166 -6.29 13.54 8.64
C THR A 166 -7.21 12.33 8.62
N ARG A 167 -7.80 12.02 9.78
CA ARG A 167 -8.82 10.99 9.92
C ARG A 167 -10.09 11.32 9.11
N GLU A 168 -10.50 12.57 9.09
CA GLU A 168 -11.67 13.03 8.34
C GLU A 168 -11.45 12.85 6.84
N GLU A 169 -10.24 13.18 6.38
CA GLU A 169 -9.82 12.99 5.00
C GLU A 169 -9.67 11.49 4.65
N LEU A 170 -9.30 10.62 5.59
CA LEU A 170 -9.34 9.16 5.39
C LEU A 170 -10.77 8.67 5.12
N LYS A 171 -11.77 9.18 5.87
CA LYS A 171 -13.19 8.84 5.64
C LYS A 171 -13.67 9.31 4.28
N GLU A 172 -13.27 10.53 3.88
CA GLU A 172 -13.55 11.08 2.57
C GLU A 172 -12.92 10.23 1.46
N LEU A 173 -11.66 9.82 1.61
CA LEU A 173 -10.97 8.95 0.68
C LEU A 173 -11.69 7.60 0.54
N ILE A 174 -12.07 6.95 1.65
CA ILE A 174 -12.81 5.68 1.62
C ILE A 174 -14.13 5.83 0.88
N LYS A 175 -14.91 6.88 1.20
CA LYS A 175 -16.18 7.17 0.53
C LYS A 175 -15.99 7.38 -0.98
N THR A 176 -14.97 8.15 -1.31
CA THR A 176 -14.59 8.46 -2.69
C THR A 176 -14.22 7.21 -3.49
N LEU A 177 -13.39 6.33 -2.92
CA LEU A 177 -12.98 5.10 -3.56
C LEU A 177 -14.15 4.12 -3.73
N LYS A 178 -15.08 4.05 -2.77
CA LYS A 178 -16.31 3.25 -2.90
C LYS A 178 -17.20 3.73 -4.04
N ASN A 179 -17.38 5.04 -4.18
CA ASN A 179 -18.12 5.61 -5.30
C ASN A 179 -17.43 5.25 -6.63
N ALA A 180 -16.10 5.39 -6.68
CA ALA A 180 -15.33 5.00 -7.86
C ALA A 180 -15.48 3.51 -8.19
N GLU A 181 -15.44 2.62 -7.21
CA GLU A 181 -15.62 1.17 -7.39
C GLU A 181 -16.99 0.80 -8.00
N GLN A 182 -18.03 1.55 -7.69
CA GLN A 182 -19.37 1.36 -8.27
C GLN A 182 -19.44 1.76 -9.76
N GLU A 183 -18.54 2.64 -10.22
CA GLU A 183 -18.49 3.12 -11.61
C GLU A 183 -17.59 2.27 -12.54
N LEU A 184 -16.84 1.31 -11.99
CA LEU A 184 -15.99 0.36 -12.71
C LEU A 184 -16.74 -0.94 -13.04
#